data_AF-W4E2E6-F1
#
_entry.id   AF-W4E2E6-F1
#
_cell.length_a   1.000
_cell.length_b   1.000
_cell.length_c   1.000
_cell.angle_alpha   90.00
_cell.angle_beta   90.00
_cell.angle_gamma   90.00
#
_symmetry.space_group_name_H-M   'P 1'
#
loop_
_entity.id
_entity.type
_entity.pdbx_description
1 polymer ?
#
loop_
_entity_poly.entity_id
_entity_poly.type
_entity_poly.pdbx_seq_one_letter_code
_entity_poly.pdbx_strand_id
1 'polypeptide(L)' 'MSIDRFILKKLDSCHEEHTRRNLVKLFKLRIKKAEKEENRNLRIG' A
#
# COMPACT_ATOMS: atom_id res chain seq x y z
N MET A 1 10.59 7.40 -8.30
CA MET A 1 10.56 6.49 -7.13
C MET A 1 9.13 6.01 -6.93
N SER A 2 8.88 4.71 -6.88
CA SER A 2 7.53 4.19 -6.61
C SER A 2 7.12 4.47 -5.16
N ILE A 3 5.90 4.94 -4.95
CA ILE A 3 5.31 5.24 -3.64
C ILE A 3 5.44 4.05 -2.68
N ASP A 4 5.34 2.83 -3.20
CA ASP A 4 5.44 1.59 -2.43
C ASP A 4 6.84 1.40 -1.81
N ARG A 5 7.91 1.77 -2.55
CA ARG A 5 9.29 1.76 -2.03
C ARG A 5 9.52 2.84 -0.98
N PHE A 6 8.84 3.97 -1.12
CA PHE A 6 8.86 5.04 -0.12
C PHE A 6 8.17 4.60 1.18
N ILE A 7 7.00 3.93 1.09
CA ILE A 7 6.28 3.40 2.25
C ILE A 7 7.13 2.36 2.98
N LEU A 8 7.79 1.44 2.27
CA LEU A 8 8.67 0.44 2.88
C LEU A 8 9.87 1.06 3.62
N LYS A 9 10.58 2.01 2.98
CA LYS A 9 11.66 2.73 3.67
C LYS A 9 11.17 3.53 4.87
N LYS A 10 9.99 4.15 4.76
CA LYS A 10 9.41 4.93 5.85
C LYS A 10 8.98 4.03 7.01
N LEU A 11 8.47 2.82 6.74
CA LEU A 11 8.13 1.84 7.78
C LEU A 11 9.36 1.34 8.54
N ASP A 12 10.48 1.18 7.84
CA ASP A 12 11.75 0.75 8.42
C ASP A 12 12.37 1.82 9.33
N SER A 13 12.37 3.09 8.90
CA SER A 13 13.00 4.19 9.65
C SER A 13 12.07 4.97 10.58
N CYS A 14 10.76 4.64 10.66
CA CYS A 14 9.81 5.39 11.48
C CYS A 14 9.62 4.77 12.86
N HIS A 15 10.10 5.50 13.88
CA HIS A 15 9.94 5.14 15.30
C HIS A 15 8.58 5.56 15.87
N GLU A 16 7.79 6.37 15.15
CA GLU A 16 6.44 6.77 15.57
C GLU A 16 5.41 5.68 15.24
N GLU A 17 4.87 5.06 16.30
CA GLU A 17 3.90 3.97 16.15
C GLU A 17 2.63 4.39 15.41
N HIS A 18 2.14 5.62 15.63
CA HIS A 18 0.95 6.14 14.97
C HIS A 18 1.15 6.24 13.45
N THR A 19 2.27 6.82 13.03
CA THR A 19 2.65 6.97 11.63
C THR A 19 2.88 5.62 10.95
N ARG A 20 3.52 4.67 11.65
CA ARG A 20 3.70 3.29 11.20
C ARG A 20 2.36 2.60 10.92
N ARG A 21 1.39 2.69 11.84
CA ARG A 21 0.03 2.13 11.63
C ARG A 21 -0.66 2.78 10.43
N ASN A 22 -0.49 4.09 10.24
CA ASN A 22 -1.11 4.81 9.13
C ASN A 22 -0.52 4.41 7.77
N LEU A 23 0.80 4.21 7.71
CA LEU A 23 1.51 3.71 6.53
C LEU A 23 1.08 2.28 6.17
N VAL A 24 0.95 1.38 7.16
CA VAL A 24 0.44 0.02 6.92
C VAL A 24 -1.00 0.04 6.40
N LYS A 25 -1.87 0.90 6.95
CA LYS A 25 -3.25 1.08 6.45
C LYS A 25 -3.26 1.56 4.99
N LEU A 26 -2.45 2.56 4.67
CA LEU A 26 -2.27 3.07 3.31
C LEU A 26 -1.79 1.99 2.35
N PHE A 27 -0.79 1.21 2.76
CA PHE A 27 -0.27 0.11 1.95
C PHE A 27 -1.34 -0.97 1.68
N LYS A 28 -2.09 -1.35 2.71
CA LYS A 28 -3.20 -2.31 2.58
C LYS A 28 -4.30 -1.82 1.63
N LEU A 29 -4.62 -0.52 1.66
CA LEU A 29 -5.58 0.08 0.73
C LEU A 29 -5.08 0.03 -0.72
N ARG A 30 -3.78 0.24 -0.93
CA ARG A 30 -3.15 0.19 -2.26
C ARG A 30 -3.21 -1.22 -2.84
N ILE A 31 -2.89 -2.24 -2.04
CA ILE A 31 -3.03 -3.66 -2.44
C ILE A 31 -4.49 -3.95 -2.79
N LYS A 32 -5.45 -3.63 -1.91
CA LYS A 32 -6.88 -3.85 -2.20
C LYS A 32 -7.35 -3.17 -3.47
N LYS A 33 -6.83 -1.97 -3.76
CA LYS A 33 -7.17 -1.26 -4.99
C LYS A 33 -6.60 -1.96 -6.22
N ALA A 34 -5.36 -2.43 -6.15
CA ALA A 34 -4.73 -3.21 -7.21
C ALA A 34 -5.46 -4.56 -7.43
N GLU A 35 -5.78 -5.28 -6.36
CA GLU A 35 -6.59 -6.52 -6.42
C GLU A 35 -7.96 -6.27 -7.05
N LYS A 36 -8.63 -5.16 -6.70
CA LYS A 36 -9.92 -4.80 -7.28
C LYS A 36 -9.81 -4.43 -8.76
N GLU A 37 -8.74 -3.76 -9.15
CA GLU A 37 -8.46 -3.41 -10.55
C GLU A 37 -8.14 -4.65 -11.38
N GLU A 38 -7.32 -5.56 -10.85
CA GLU A 38 -7.02 -6.87 -11.45
C GLU A 38 -8.29 -7.71 -11.62
N ASN A 39 -9.12 -7.81 -10.58
CA ASN A 39 -10.38 -8.56 -10.65
C ASN A 39 -11.41 -7.90 -11.59
N ARG A 40 -11.37 -6.57 -11.77
CA ARG A 40 -12.18 -5.87 -12.75
C ARG A 40 -11.71 -6.17 -14.18
N ASN A 41 -10.39 -6.23 -14.40
CA ASN A 41 -9.83 -6.58 -15.70
C ASN A 41 -10.09 -8.05 -16.07
N LEU A 42 -10.04 -8.98 -15.10
CA LEU A 42 -10.35 -10.40 -15.29
C LEU A 42 -11.84 -10.67 -15.61
N ARG A 43 -12.76 -9.79 -15.20
CA ARG A 43 -14.20 -9.93 -15.48
C ARG A 43 -14.66 -9.35 -16.82
N ILE A 44 -13.79 -8.59 -17.49
CA ILE A 44 -14.08 -7.93 -18.78
C ILE A 44 -13.27 -8.57 -19.93
N GLY A 45 -12.36 -9.50 -19.62
CA GLY A 45 -11.62 -10.31 -20.59
C GLY A 45 -12.33 -11.60 -20.96
#